data_AF-A0A7X7F6C3-F1
#
_entry.id   AF-A0A7X7F6C3-F1
#
_cell.length_a   1.000
_cell.length_b   1.000
_cell.length_c   1.000
_cell.angle_alpha   90.00
_cell.angle_beta   90.00
_cell.angle_gamma   90.00
#
_symmetry.space_group_name_H-M   'P 1'
#
loop_
_entity.id
_entity.type
_entity.pdbx_description
1 polymer ?
#
loop_
_entity_poly.entity_id
_entity_poly.type
_entity_poly.pdbx_seq_one_letter_code
_entity_poly.pdbx_strand_id
1 'polypeptide(L)'
;MRTAVCLAAVLVVLGWMLSEAPVARTSLDEPTVTVWRRTSEGWQRPEDWSEPPVVRRPNLHPLVVGSLQLLVSLAALVAFPDGPLAAHRDSSPGAYFRPRTK
;
A
#
# COMPACT_ATOMS: atom_id res chain seq x y z
N MET A 1 -7.73 12.62 -20.14
CA MET A 1 -8.45 12.68 -18.85
C MET A 1 -9.48 11.54 -18.69
N ARG A 2 -10.45 11.36 -19.60
CA ARG A 2 -11.47 10.28 -19.50
C ARG A 2 -10.89 8.87 -19.32
N THR A 3 -9.84 8.51 -20.05
CA THR A 3 -9.19 7.19 -19.98
C THR A 3 -8.54 6.92 -18.62
N ALA A 4 -7.85 7.91 -18.05
CA ALA A 4 -7.23 7.80 -16.73
C ALA A 4 -8.28 7.60 -15.62
N VAL A 5 -9.41 8.31 -15.71
CA VAL A 5 -10.54 8.14 -14.78
C VAL A 5 -11.14 6.74 -14.88
N CYS A 6 -11.35 6.22 -16.10
CA CYS A 6 -11.83 4.85 -16.29
C CYS A 6 -10.85 3.81 -15.70
N LEU A 7 -9.55 3.99 -15.91
CA LEU A 7 -8.53 3.04 -15.43
C LEU A 7 -8.45 3.04 -13.89
N ALA A 8 -8.53 4.22 -13.26
CA ALA A 8 -8.59 4.34 -11.81
C ALA A 8 -9.86 3.67 -11.24
N ALA A 9 -11.02 3.89 -11.85
CA ALA A 9 -12.27 3.26 -11.43
C ALA A 9 -12.21 1.72 -11.54
N VAL A 10 -11.64 1.19 -12.63
CA VAL A 10 -11.45 -0.26 -12.81
C VAL A 10 -10.54 -0.83 -11.71
N LEU A 11 -9.43 -0.16 -11.39
CA LEU A 11 -8.51 -0.62 -10.35
C LEU A 11 -9.16 -0.64 -8.95
N VAL A 12 -9.99 0.37 -8.63
CA VAL A 12 -10.74 0.41 -7.37
C VAL A 12 -11.74 -0.74 -7.29
N VAL A 13 -12.51 -0.98 -8.35
CA VAL A 13 -13.48 -2.10 -8.41
C VAL A 13 -12.78 -3.45 -8.33
N LEU A 14 -11.65 -3.61 -9.04
CA LEU A 14 -10.87 -4.85 -9.02
C LEU A 14 -10.28 -5.11 -7.62
N GLY A 15 -9.77 -4.08 -6.95
CA GLY A 15 -9.26 -4.16 -5.58
C GLY A 15 -10.36 -4.46 -4.55
N TRP A 16 -11.55 -3.90 -4.74
CA TRP A 16 -12.73 -4.22 -3.93
C TRP A 16 -13.10 -5.70 -4.07
N MET A 17 -13.23 -6.17 -5.32
CA MET A 17 -13.56 -7.57 -5.62
C MET A 17 -12.51 -8.55 -5.07
N LEU A 18 -11.22 -8.20 -5.14
CA LEU A 18 -10.14 -9.00 -4.54
C LEU A 18 -10.16 -8.99 -3.01
N SER A 19 -10.62 -7.91 -2.38
CA SER A 19 -10.72 -7.80 -0.93
C SER A 19 -11.93 -8.54 -0.36
N GLU A 20 -13.00 -8.72 -1.14
CA GLU A 20 -14.14 -9.56 -0.77
C GLU A 20 -13.89 -11.05 -1.01
N ALA A 21 -12.85 -11.42 -1.76
CA ALA A 21 -12.47 -12.82 -1.88
C ALA A 21 -12.17 -13.35 -0.47
N PRO A 22 -12.90 -14.37 0.03
CA PRO A 22 -12.61 -14.96 1.31
C PRO A 22 -11.25 -15.62 1.18
N VAL A 23 -10.21 -14.91 1.64
CA VAL A 23 -8.91 -15.51 1.90
C VAL A 23 -9.23 -16.55 2.96
N ALA A 24 -9.35 -17.81 2.52
CA ALA A 24 -9.51 -18.96 3.39
C ALA A 24 -8.33 -18.91 4.35
N ARG A 25 -8.56 -18.34 5.53
CA ARG A 25 -7.63 -18.39 6.64
C ARG A 25 -7.65 -19.85 7.03
N THR A 26 -6.72 -20.62 6.48
CA THR A 26 -6.27 -21.88 7.05
C THR A 26 -5.60 -21.53 8.37
N SER A 27 -6.41 -21.18 9.37
CA SER A 27 -6.05 -21.40 10.76
C SER A 27 -5.88 -22.91 10.85
N LEU A 28 -4.64 -23.36 10.71
CA LEU A 28 -4.23 -24.64 11.21
C LEU A 28 -4.49 -24.57 12.71
N ASP A 29 -5.65 -25.06 13.12
CA ASP A 29 -5.94 -25.41 14.50
C ASP A 29 -4.91 -26.49 14.85
N GLU A 30 -3.77 -26.06 15.37
CA GLU A 30 -2.78 -26.96 15.90
C GLU A 30 -3.41 -27.55 17.16
N PRO A 31 -3.57 -28.88 17.25
CA PRO A 31 -4.24 -29.48 18.39
C PRO A 31 -3.44 -29.09 19.63
N THR A 32 -4.07 -28.33 20.52
CA THR A 32 -3.48 -27.87 21.77
C THR A 32 -3.35 -29.09 22.66
N VAL A 33 -2.31 -29.89 22.44
CA VAL A 33 -2.03 -31.04 23.29
C VAL A 33 -1.62 -30.47 24.63
N THR A 34 -2.47 -30.67 25.63
CA THR A 34 -2.26 -30.28 27.03
C THR A 34 -1.18 -31.16 27.65
N VAL A 35 0.06 -30.96 27.20
CA VAL A 35 1.23 -31.70 27.68
C VAL A 35 1.79 -30.99 28.89
N TRP A 36 1.86 -31.70 30.01
CA TRP A 36 2.60 -31.26 31.19
C TRP A 36 4.06 -30.98 30.84
N ARG A 37 4.55 -29.78 31.17
CA ARG A 37 5.95 -29.39 30.97
C ARG A 37 6.64 -29.17 32.31
N ARG A 38 7.92 -29.53 32.37
CA ARG A 38 8.76 -29.32 33.54
C ARG A 38 9.29 -27.88 33.53
N THR A 39 8.97 -27.11 34.56
CA THR A 39 9.50 -25.76 34.82
C THR A 39 10.35 -25.76 36.11
N SER A 40 11.04 -24.64 36.40
CA SER A 40 11.79 -24.46 37.65
C SER A 40 10.90 -24.57 38.89
N GLU A 41 9.62 -24.21 38.75
CA GLU A 41 8.62 -24.22 39.83
C GLU A 41 7.89 -25.56 39.98
N GLY A 42 8.07 -26.52 39.07
CA GLY A 42 7.35 -27.79 39.14
C GLY A 42 6.90 -28.31 37.78
N TRP A 43 5.91 -29.20 37.80
CA TRP A 43 5.15 -29.55 36.59
C TRP A 43 4.04 -28.53 36.43
N GLN A 44 3.98 -27.88 35.27
CA GLN A 44 2.95 -26.89 34.96
C GLN A 44 2.35 -27.18 33.58
N ARG A 45 1.09 -26.78 33.41
CA ARG A 45 0.47 -26.79 32.09
C ARG A 45 0.79 -25.49 31.37
N PRO A 46 1.00 -25.51 30.04
CA PRO A 46 1.19 -24.29 29.27
C PRO A 46 0.04 -23.29 29.40
N GLU A 47 -1.16 -23.76 29.72
CA GLU A 47 -2.38 -22.97 30.00
C GLU A 47 -2.23 -22.07 31.23
N ASP A 48 -1.43 -22.50 32.22
CA ASP A 48 -1.21 -21.77 33.48
C ASP A 48 -0.17 -20.65 33.31
N TRP A 49 0.51 -20.61 32.16
CA TRP A 49 1.49 -19.59 31.87
C TRP A 49 0.76 -18.32 31.48
N SER A 50 1.13 -17.20 32.11
CA SER A 50 0.61 -15.90 31.70
C SER A 50 0.96 -15.67 30.24
N GLU A 51 -0.04 -15.74 29.36
CA GLU A 51 0.16 -15.43 27.96
C GLU A 51 0.69 -14.01 27.84
N PRO A 52 1.75 -13.78 27.07
CA PRO A 52 2.19 -12.41 26.79
C PRO A 52 1.00 -11.66 26.17
N PRO A 53 0.81 -10.37 26.50
CA PRO A 53 -0.31 -9.59 25.99
C PRO A 53 -0.33 -9.70 24.47
N VAL A 54 -1.42 -10.24 23.94
CA VAL A 54 -1.61 -10.40 22.49
C VAL A 54 -1.64 -9.01 21.89
N VAL A 55 -0.51 -8.58 21.34
CA VAL A 55 -0.43 -7.34 20.57
C VAL A 55 -1.26 -7.57 19.31
N ARG A 56 -2.53 -7.13 19.35
CA ARG A 56 -3.41 -7.13 18.18
C ARG A 56 -2.82 -6.16 17.15
N ARG A 57 -1.99 -6.68 16.25
CA ARG A 57 -1.55 -5.94 15.08
C ARG A 57 -2.74 -5.87 14.11
N PRO A 58 -3.17 -4.68 13.67
CA PRO A 58 -4.17 -4.59 12.62
C PRO A 58 -3.58 -5.28 11.38
N ASN A 59 -4.25 -6.35 10.94
CA ASN A 59 -3.85 -7.10 9.76
C ASN A 59 -4.35 -6.33 8.52
N LEU A 60 -3.68 -5.22 8.22
CA LEU A 60 -3.92 -4.46 6.99
C LEU A 60 -3.27 -5.22 5.85
N HIS A 61 -4.09 -5.63 4.88
CA HIS A 61 -3.60 -6.34 3.71
C HIS A 61 -2.65 -5.42 2.91
N PRO A 62 -1.45 -5.86 2.51
CA PRO A 62 -0.48 -5.03 1.78
C PRO A 62 -1.06 -4.37 0.53
N LEU A 63 -2.03 -5.05 -0.11
CA LEU A 63 -2.78 -4.53 -1.25
C LEU A 63 -3.49 -3.21 -0.93
N VAL A 64 -4.11 -3.07 0.26
CA VAL A 64 -4.85 -1.85 0.63
C VAL A 64 -3.91 -0.65 0.68
N VAL A 65 -2.73 -0.83 1.29
CA VAL A 65 -1.69 0.22 1.35
C VAL A 65 -1.19 0.56 -0.05
N GLY A 66 -0.92 -0.45 -0.88
CA GLY A 66 -0.50 -0.26 -2.26
C GLY A 66 -1.53 0.46 -3.14
N SER A 67 -2.81 0.11 -2.98
CA SER A 67 -3.92 0.76 -3.70
C SER A 67 -4.08 2.22 -3.29
N LEU A 68 -3.99 2.54 -2.00
CA LEU A 68 -4.06 3.91 -1.51
C LEU A 68 -2.89 4.75 -2.07
N GLN A 69 -1.67 4.21 -2.02
CA GLN A 69 -0.47 4.84 -2.57
C GLN A 69 -0.63 5.15 -4.07
N LEU A 70 -1.15 4.18 -4.83
CA LEU A 70 -1.39 4.33 -6.27
C LEU A 70 -2.43 5.41 -6.55
N LEU A 71 -3.54 5.44 -5.82
CA LEU A 71 -4.59 6.44 -5.98
C LEU A 71 -4.08 7.85 -5.67
N VAL A 72 -3.29 8.01 -4.61
CA VAL A 72 -2.66 9.31 -4.28
C VAL A 72 -1.70 9.74 -5.39
N SER A 73 -0.92 8.81 -5.93
CA SER A 73 0.02 9.10 -7.04
C SER A 73 -0.72 9.53 -8.31
N LEU A 74 -1.83 8.86 -8.64
CA LEU A 74 -2.68 9.21 -9.77
C LEU A 74 -3.39 10.56 -9.55
N ALA A 75 -3.87 10.82 -8.34
CA ALA A 75 -4.49 12.10 -7.99
C ALA A 75 -3.50 13.25 -8.13
N ALA A 76 -2.26 13.07 -7.66
CA ALA A 76 -1.18 14.04 -7.84
C ALA A 76 -0.87 14.27 -9.32
N LEU A 77 -0.80 13.20 -10.12
CA LEU A 77 -0.54 13.30 -11.56
C LEU A 77 -1.65 14.05 -12.31
N VAL A 78 -2.91 13.90 -11.89
CA VAL A 78 -4.04 14.64 -12.48
C VAL A 78 -4.08 16.09 -12.00
N ALA A 79 -3.79 16.34 -10.73
CA ALA A 79 -3.80 17.68 -10.15
C ALA A 79 -2.64 18.56 -10.65
N PHE A 80 -1.50 17.95 -10.99
CA PHE A 80 -0.31 18.62 -11.50
C PHE A 80 0.12 18.06 -12.87
N PRO A 81 -0.64 18.39 -13.94
CA PRO A 81 -0.35 17.89 -15.28
C PRO A 81 0.96 18.48 -15.85
N ASP A 82 1.28 19.72 -15.46
CA ASP A 82 2.51 20.41 -15.83
C ASP A 82 3.54 20.16 -14.75
N GLY A 83 4.25 19.03 -14.85
CA GLY A 83 5.36 18.74 -13.95
C GLY A 83 6.38 19.89 -13.95
N PRO A 84 7.14 20.11 -12.87
CA PRO A 84 8.10 21.22 -12.74
C PRO A 84 9.17 21.27 -13.85
N LEU A 85 9.31 20.19 -14.65
CA LEU A 85 10.20 20.12 -15.82
C LEU A 85 9.66 20.87 -17.05
N ALA A 86 8.36 21.16 -17.13
CA ALA A 86 7.79 21.97 -18.20
C ALA A 86 8.19 23.46 -18.07
N ALA A 87 8.40 23.94 -16.84
CA ALA A 87 8.80 25.34 -16.58
C ALA A 87 10.20 25.71 -17.09
N HIS A 88 11.08 24.72 -17.33
CA HIS A 88 12.42 24.97 -17.90
C HIS A 88 12.39 25.10 -19.44
N ARG A 89 11.34 24.65 -20.12
CA ARG A 89 11.28 24.67 -21.60
C ARG A 89 10.87 26.03 -22.18
N ASP A 90 10.23 26.87 -21.38
CA ASP A 90 9.75 28.20 -21.81
C ASP A 90 10.74 29.34 -21.52
N SER A 91 11.87 29.05 -20.87
CA SER A 91 12.96 30.00 -20.62
C SER A 91 13.96 30.04 -21.78
N SER A 92 13.48 30.11 -23.02
CA SER A 92 14.30 30.49 -24.18
C SER A 92 13.96 31.94 -24.56
N PRO A 93 14.64 32.95 -23.95
CA PRO A 93 14.48 34.33 -24.37
C PRO A 93 15.11 34.47 -25.75
N GLY A 94 14.32 34.97 -26.70
CA GLY A 94 14.77 35.25 -28.06
C GLY A 94 16.08 36.05 -28.07
N ALA A 95 17.16 35.39 -28.50
CA ALA A 95 18.37 36.06 -28.94
C ALA A 95 18.22 36.36 -30.43
N TYR A 96 17.67 37.55 -30.70
CA TYR A 96 17.62 38.23 -31.97
C TYR A 96 18.98 38.13 -32.71
N PHE A 97 19.02 37.43 -33.84
CA PHE A 97 20.09 37.62 -34.82
C PHE A 97 19.54 38.45 -35.98
N ARG A 98 19.65 39.78 -35.88
CA ARG A 98 19.47 40.69 -37.01
C ARG A 98 20.84 40.88 -37.68
N PRO A 99 21.09 40.34 -38.89
CA PRO A 99 22.28 40.72 -39.63
C PRO A 99 22.12 42.16 -40.12
N ARG A 100 23.06 43.01 -39.70
CA ARG A 100 23.23 44.38 -40.16
C ARG A 100 24.13 44.36 -41.40
N THR A 101 23.82 45.22 -42.38
CA THR A 101 24.61 45.61 -43.57
C THR A 101 24.54 44.65 -44.77
N LYS A 102 24.51 45.11 -46.02
CA LYS A 102 24.94 46.39 -46.60
C LYS A 102 23.81 47.21 -47.23
#